data_AF-A0A7V6GAC8-F1
#
_entry.id   AF-A0A7V6GAC8-F1
#
_cell.length_a   1.000
_cell.length_b   1.000
_cell.length_c   1.000
_cell.angle_alpha   90.00
_cell.angle_beta   90.00
_cell.angle_gamma   90.00
#
_symmetry.space_group_name_H-M   'P 1'
#
loop_
_entity.id
_entity.type
_entity.pdbx_description
1 polymer ?
#
loop_
_entity_poly.entity_id
_entity_poly.type
_entity_poly.pdbx_seq_one_letter_code
_entity_poly.pdbx_strand_id
1 'polypeptide(L)'
;MAEQEKTKKQASKEKKRYYRKNVDFFKLLEKIKLWPSRNGTLHGIRSIKIHGNTAEIVTHCNERFIVRNSRNSRAARWLRNKWFFGVCKGCKIPQWKLEKYSATYLTQHYGSGL
;
A
#
# COMPACT_ATOMS: atom_id res chain seq x y z
N MET A 1 -28.89 -39.96 -0.76
CA MET A 1 -27.45 -39.93 -1.08
C MET A 1 -27.27 -39.01 -2.29
N ALA A 2 -27.18 -37.70 -2.08
CA ALA A 2 -26.99 -36.71 -3.15
C ALA A 2 -25.68 -35.99 -2.89
N GLU A 3 -24.65 -36.43 -3.59
CA GLU A 3 -23.29 -35.95 -3.55
C GLU A 3 -23.23 -34.60 -4.28
N GLN A 4 -23.05 -33.50 -3.54
CA GLN A 4 -23.06 -32.16 -4.12
C GLN A 4 -21.73 -31.85 -4.80
N GLU A 5 -21.88 -31.57 -6.08
CA GLU A 5 -20.87 -31.42 -7.10
C GLU A 5 -20.12 -30.08 -6.98
N LYS A 6 -18.79 -30.21 -6.90
CA LYS A 6 -17.71 -29.30 -7.30
C LYS A 6 -18.15 -27.97 -7.96
N THR A 7 -17.85 -26.85 -7.29
CA THR A 7 -17.59 -25.56 -7.97
C THR A 7 -16.15 -25.12 -7.74
N LYS A 8 -15.21 -25.73 -8.48
CA LYS A 8 -13.86 -25.17 -8.67
C LYS A 8 -13.97 -23.90 -9.51
N LYS A 9 -14.12 -22.75 -8.84
CA LYS A 9 -14.04 -21.44 -9.48
C LYS A 9 -12.62 -21.25 -10.01
N GLN A 10 -12.47 -21.23 -11.33
CA GLN A 10 -11.19 -21.09 -12.03
C GLN A 10 -10.46 -19.84 -11.54
N ALA A 11 -9.26 -20.03 -10.97
CA ALA A 11 -8.34 -18.95 -10.64
C ALA A 11 -7.85 -18.32 -11.96
N SER A 12 -8.56 -17.30 -12.42
CA SER A 12 -8.09 -16.44 -13.52
C SER A 12 -6.71 -15.92 -13.14
N LYS A 13 -5.69 -16.16 -13.97
CA LYS A 13 -4.32 -15.67 -13.75
C LYS A 13 -4.38 -14.19 -13.39
N GLU A 14 -4.08 -13.86 -12.13
CA GLU A 14 -4.17 -12.49 -11.63
C GLU A 14 -3.27 -11.60 -12.49
N LYS A 15 -3.86 -10.66 -13.23
CA LYS A 15 -3.11 -9.71 -14.05
C LYS A 15 -2.19 -8.92 -13.12
N LYS A 16 -0.87 -9.12 -13.26
CA LYS A 16 0.15 -8.40 -12.49
C LYS A 16 -0.06 -6.90 -12.67
N ARG A 17 -0.29 -6.19 -11.56
CA ARG A 17 -0.49 -4.73 -11.57
C ARG A 17 0.87 -4.07 -11.48
N TYR A 18 1.16 -3.22 -12.44
CA TYR A 18 2.38 -2.41 -12.46
C TYR A 18 2.03 -0.94 -12.16
N TYR A 19 2.87 -0.27 -11.39
CA TYR A 19 2.79 1.16 -11.13
C TYR A 19 4.14 1.83 -11.40
N ARG A 20 4.11 3.13 -11.73
CA ARG A 20 5.32 3.91 -11.98
C ARG A 20 6.11 4.12 -10.69
N LYS A 21 7.43 3.90 -10.73
CA LYS A 21 8.31 3.98 -9.54
C LYS A 21 8.58 5.41 -9.03
N ASN A 22 8.48 6.42 -9.89
CA ASN A 22 8.84 7.81 -9.57
C ASN A 22 7.61 8.74 -9.57
N VAL A 23 6.58 8.39 -8.81
CA VAL A 23 5.40 9.25 -8.56
C VAL A 23 5.55 10.06 -7.28
N ASP A 24 4.81 11.16 -7.19
CA ASP A 24 4.70 11.95 -5.96
C ASP A 24 4.32 11.08 -4.76
N PHE A 25 4.91 11.39 -3.61
CA PHE A 25 4.76 10.57 -2.41
C PHE A 25 3.32 10.53 -1.94
N PHE A 26 2.62 11.66 -1.97
CA PHE A 26 1.20 11.73 -1.58
C PHE A 26 0.29 10.92 -2.52
N LYS A 27 0.55 10.94 -3.83
CA LYS A 27 -0.20 10.11 -4.80
C LYS A 27 0.01 8.61 -4.53
N LEU A 28 1.23 8.21 -4.19
CA LEU A 28 1.54 6.83 -3.80
C LEU A 28 0.77 6.42 -2.53
N LEU A 29 0.79 7.31 -1.54
CA LEU A 29 0.10 7.15 -0.26
C LEU A 29 -1.41 7.03 -0.40
N GLU A 30 -2.03 7.91 -1.19
CA GLU A 30 -3.46 7.89 -1.45
C GLU A 30 -3.91 6.60 -2.12
N LYS A 31 -3.08 6.04 -3.00
CA LYS A 31 -3.40 4.82 -3.73
C LYS A 31 -3.24 3.56 -2.88
N ILE A 32 -2.17 3.49 -2.09
CA ILE A 32 -1.84 2.30 -1.29
C ILE A 32 -2.61 2.30 0.05
N LYS A 33 -2.83 3.48 0.65
CA LYS A 33 -3.44 3.65 1.99
C LYS A 33 -2.77 2.82 3.09
N LEU A 34 -1.46 2.59 2.96
CA LEU A 34 -0.62 1.93 3.96
C LEU A 34 0.55 2.84 4.32
N TRP A 35 1.01 2.75 5.55
CA TRP A 35 2.14 3.52 6.07
C TRP A 35 3.19 2.60 6.69
N PRO A 36 4.43 2.56 6.17
CA PRO A 36 5.53 1.91 6.84
C PRO A 36 6.09 2.84 7.91
N SER A 37 5.98 2.43 9.17
CA SER A 37 6.62 3.14 10.29
C SER A 37 8.14 2.91 10.29
N ARG A 38 8.88 3.74 11.04
CA ARG A 38 10.35 3.67 11.12
C ARG A 38 10.85 2.36 11.72
N ASN A 39 10.07 1.76 12.62
CA ASN A 39 10.31 0.43 13.22
C ASN A 39 10.01 -0.73 12.24
N GLY A 40 9.47 -0.42 11.06
CA GLY A 40 9.08 -1.38 10.04
C GLY A 40 7.77 -2.12 10.29
N THR A 41 6.95 -1.63 11.19
CA THR A 41 5.54 -2.02 11.27
C THR A 41 4.74 -1.33 10.17
N LEU A 42 3.89 -2.09 9.48
CA LEU A 42 2.97 -1.60 8.47
C LEU A 42 1.64 -1.21 9.10
N HIS A 43 1.23 0.04 8.92
CA HIS A 43 -0.02 0.60 9.43
C HIS A 43 -1.01 0.83 8.30
N GLY A 44 -2.30 0.72 8.62
CA GLY A 44 -3.38 1.13 7.72
C GLY A 44 -3.67 2.61 7.92
N ILE A 45 -3.83 3.35 6.82
CA ILE A 45 -4.16 4.78 6.87
C ILE A 45 -5.68 4.95 6.82
N ARG A 46 -6.22 5.69 7.80
CA ARG A 46 -7.64 6.04 7.89
C ARG A 46 -7.96 7.32 7.12
N SER A 47 -7.17 8.38 7.34
CA SER A 47 -7.34 9.65 6.63
C SER A 47 -5.99 10.29 6.32
N ILE A 48 -5.98 11.08 5.25
CA ILE A 48 -4.84 11.88 4.80
C ILE A 48 -5.41 13.27 4.51
N LYS A 49 -4.90 14.29 5.18
CA LYS A 49 -5.22 15.70 4.90
C LYS A 49 -3.97 16.36 4.36
N ILE A 50 -4.01 16.83 3.11
CA ILE A 50 -2.86 17.45 2.46
C ILE A 50 -2.94 18.97 2.65
N HIS A 51 -1.87 19.56 3.15
CA HIS A 51 -1.68 20.99 3.34
C HIS A 51 -0.44 21.44 2.56
N GLY A 52 -0.60 21.66 1.26
CA GLY A 52 0.49 22.02 0.36
C GLY A 52 1.59 20.94 0.31
N ASN A 53 2.75 21.24 0.91
CA ASN A 53 3.90 20.32 0.93
C ASN A 53 3.91 19.36 2.13
N THR A 54 2.99 19.51 3.07
CA THR A 54 2.83 18.60 4.22
C THR A 54 1.50 17.86 4.13
N ALA A 55 1.41 16.72 4.79
CA ALA A 55 0.16 16.00 4.98
C ALA A 55 0.05 15.51 6.42
N GLU A 56 -1.11 15.68 7.02
CA GLU A 56 -1.49 15.07 8.27
C GLU A 56 -2.08 13.68 7.97
N ILE A 57 -1.48 12.64 8.54
CA ILE A 57 -1.91 11.26 8.37
C ILE A 57 -2.48 10.77 9.70
N VAL A 58 -3.66 10.16 9.64
CA VAL A 58 -4.27 9.44 10.76
C VAL A 58 -4.36 7.97 10.38
N THR A 59 -3.79 7.10 11.22
CA THR A 59 -3.85 5.65 11.02
C THR A 59 -5.08 5.04 11.68
N HIS A 60 -5.38 3.79 11.34
CA HIS A 60 -6.45 3.04 12.00
C HIS A 60 -6.16 2.72 13.47
N CYS A 61 -4.91 2.72 13.90
CA CYS A 61 -4.54 2.62 15.32
C CYS A 61 -4.56 3.98 16.05
N ASN A 62 -5.16 5.02 15.45
CA ASN A 62 -5.29 6.38 15.99
C ASN A 62 -3.98 7.16 16.16
N GLU A 63 -2.87 6.70 15.57
CA GLU A 63 -1.65 7.51 15.50
C GLU A 63 -1.85 8.66 14.51
N ARG A 64 -1.38 9.85 14.90
CA ARG A 64 -1.42 11.06 14.07
C ARG A 64 -0.03 11.61 13.91
N PHE A 65 0.35 11.91 12.68
CA PHE A 65 1.66 12.49 12.40
C PHE A 65 1.65 13.30 11.11
N ILE A 66 2.59 14.24 11.02
CA ILE A 66 2.76 15.11 9.86
C ILE A 66 3.93 14.59 9.02
N VAL A 67 3.71 14.52 7.72
CA VAL A 67 4.72 14.08 6.75
C VAL A 67 4.92 15.14 5.68
N ARG A 68 6.13 15.23 5.12
CA ARG A 68 6.41 16.09 3.96
C ARG A 68 6.29 15.31 2.66
N ASN A 69 5.91 15.98 1.58
CA ASN A 69 5.93 15.39 0.24
C ASN A 69 7.39 15.28 -0.24
N SER A 70 8.00 14.11 -0.05
CA SER A 70 9.35 13.86 -0.54
C SER A 70 9.45 12.47 -1.15
N ARG A 71 9.88 12.43 -2.42
CA ARG A 71 10.12 11.20 -3.18
C ARG A 71 11.29 10.38 -2.64
N ASN A 72 12.21 11.04 -1.94
CA ASN A 72 13.43 10.46 -1.38
C ASN A 72 13.30 10.13 0.11
N SER A 73 12.12 10.34 0.70
CA SER A 73 11.87 10.00 2.09
C SER A 73 12.03 8.49 2.34
N ARG A 74 12.40 8.13 3.58
CA ARG A 74 12.48 6.74 4.02
C ARG A 74 11.16 6.00 3.75
N ALA A 75 10.03 6.61 4.13
CA ALA A 75 8.71 6.02 3.93
C ALA A 75 8.39 5.79 2.44
N ALA A 76 8.71 6.74 1.56
CA ALA A 76 8.54 6.56 0.11
C ALA A 76 9.38 5.40 -0.42
N ARG A 77 10.64 5.29 -0.01
CA ARG A 77 11.52 4.18 -0.40
C ARG A 77 11.00 2.83 0.11
N TRP A 78 10.52 2.79 1.35
CA TRP A 78 9.96 1.58 1.96
C TRP A 78 8.70 1.11 1.27
N LEU A 79 7.79 2.03 0.91
CA LEU A 79 6.60 1.69 0.11
C LEU A 79 6.99 1.14 -1.27
N ARG A 80 7.98 1.75 -1.94
CA ARG A 80 8.41 1.32 -3.27
C ARG A 80 9.09 -0.03 -3.27
N ASN A 81 9.95 -0.28 -2.29
CA ASN A 81 10.67 -1.54 -2.15
C ASN A 81 9.88 -2.60 -1.35
N LYS A 82 8.70 -2.23 -0.83
CA LYS A 82 7.84 -3.04 0.03
C LYS A 82 8.54 -3.58 1.27
N TRP A 83 9.38 -2.75 1.88
CA TRP A 83 10.07 -3.12 3.11
C TRP A 83 9.12 -2.93 4.29
N PHE A 84 8.87 -4.02 5.01
CA PHE A 84 8.22 -4.04 6.32
C PHE A 84 8.63 -5.34 7.02
N PHE A 85 8.69 -5.31 8.34
CA PHE A 85 9.02 -6.47 9.16
C PHE A 85 7.78 -7.13 9.76
N GLY A 86 6.69 -6.37 9.91
CA GLY A 86 5.43 -6.88 10.44
C GLY A 86 4.28 -5.93 10.19
N VAL A 87 3.07 -6.37 10.55
CA VAL A 87 1.83 -5.61 10.37
C VAL A 87 1.30 -5.17 11.74
N CYS A 88 0.81 -3.93 11.84
CA CYS A 88 0.23 -3.40 13.06
C CYS A 88 -1.06 -4.17 13.42
N LYS A 89 -1.07 -4.85 14.58
CA LYS A 89 -2.24 -5.57 15.09
C LYS A 89 -3.44 -4.64 15.34
N GLY A 90 -3.18 -3.43 15.82
CA GLY A 90 -4.22 -2.42 16.08
C GLY A 90 -4.89 -1.86 14.81
N CYS A 91 -4.18 -1.85 13.69
CA CYS A 91 -4.75 -1.40 12.41
C CYS A 91 -5.68 -2.42 11.75
N LYS A 92 -5.63 -3.69 12.19
CA LYS A 92 -6.45 -4.81 11.65
C LYS A 92 -6.48 -4.80 10.11
N ILE A 93 -5.31 -4.73 9.49
CA ILE A 93 -5.20 -4.66 8.03
C ILE A 93 -5.70 -5.98 7.44
N PRO A 94 -6.71 -5.98 6.56
CA PRO A 94 -7.23 -7.21 5.98
C PRO A 94 -6.18 -7.93 5.13
N GLN A 95 -6.23 -9.27 5.15
CA GLN A 95 -5.28 -10.11 4.44
C GLN A 95 -5.24 -9.81 2.93
N TRP A 96 -6.41 -9.65 2.29
CA TRP A 96 -6.50 -9.32 0.86
C TRP A 96 -5.76 -8.02 0.50
N LYS A 97 -5.66 -7.05 1.43
CA LYS A 97 -4.97 -5.78 1.19
C LYS A 97 -3.46 -5.98 1.23
N LEU A 98 -2.97 -6.86 2.10
CA LEU A 98 -1.56 -7.25 2.17
C LEU A 98 -1.15 -8.03 0.92
N GLU A 99 -1.97 -8.98 0.49
CA GLU A 99 -1.76 -9.75 -0.74
C GLU A 99 -1.72 -8.83 -1.96
N LYS A 100 -2.69 -7.92 -2.07
CA LYS A 100 -2.71 -6.91 -3.14
C LYS A 100 -1.47 -6.02 -3.14
N TYR A 101 -1.01 -5.59 -1.97
CA TYR A 101 0.20 -4.79 -1.83
C TYR A 101 1.46 -5.60 -2.26
N SER A 102 1.53 -6.86 -1.85
CA SER A 102 2.61 -7.79 -2.25
C SER A 102 2.61 -8.08 -3.75
N ALA A 103 1.44 -8.23 -4.39
CA ALA A 103 1.32 -8.52 -5.82
C ALA A 103 1.59 -7.30 -6.75
N THR A 104 1.58 -6.08 -6.22
CA THR A 104 1.68 -4.84 -7.01
C THR A 104 3.13 -4.46 -7.29
N TYR A 105 3.63 -4.54 -8.52
CA TYR A 105 5.03 -4.20 -8.84
C TYR A 105 5.20 -2.72 -9.18
N LEU A 106 6.32 -2.12 -8.77
CA LEU A 106 6.67 -0.74 -9.14
C LEU A 106 7.85 -0.73 -10.10
N THR A 107 7.63 -0.32 -11.35
CA THR A 107 8.66 -0.28 -12.39
C THR A 107 8.83 1.15 -12.92
N GLN A 108 10.03 1.48 -13.42
CA GLN A 108 10.36 2.83 -13.85
C GLN A 108 9.69 3.20 -15.19
N HIS A 109 9.58 2.23 -16.10
CA HIS A 109 9.10 2.40 -17.48
C HIS A 109 7.59 2.19 -17.64
N TYR A 110 6.87 1.80 -16.58
CA TYR A 110 5.43 1.63 -16.70
C TYR A 110 4.72 2.98 -16.89
N GLY A 111 4.05 3.14 -18.04
CA GLY A 111 3.37 4.37 -18.43
C GLY A 111 4.31 5.51 -18.83
N SER A 112 5.54 5.22 -19.31
CA SER A 112 6.45 6.24 -19.85
C SER A 112 6.22 6.58 -21.33
N GLY A 113 5.28 5.90 -21.99
CA GLY A 113 4.89 6.15 -23.39
C GLY A 113 3.41 6.53 -23.55
N LEU A 114 2.81 7.10 -22.50
CA LEU A 114 1.48 7.72 -22.53
C LEU A 114 1.65 9.23 -22.37
#